data_AF-A0A9D5LCF9-F1
#
_entry.id   AF-A0A9D5LCF9-F1
#
_cell.length_a   1.000
_cell.length_b   1.000
_cell.length_c   1.000
_cell.angle_alpha   90.00
_cell.angle_beta   90.00
_cell.angle_gamma   90.00
#
_symmetry.space_group_name_H-M   'P 1'
#
loop_
_entity.id
_entity.type
_entity.pdbx_description
1 polymer ?
#
loop_
_entity_poly.entity_id
_entity_poly.type
_entity_poly.pdbx_seq_one_letter_code
_entity_poly.pdbx_strand_id
1 'polypeptide(L)'
;MKRAKTSLRELLSDITPEERAEARLSFQISNRLYFLMQERGLSKKQFAEAIGKKPSEVTRWLSGEHNFTISTLAMLSSYFGKPIIVVG
;
A
#
# COMPACT_ATOMS: atom_id res chain seq x y z
N MET A 1 -0.35 -31.47 19.92
CA MET A 1 -0.07 -30.26 19.10
C MET A 1 0.36 -29.13 20.04
N LYS A 2 1.59 -28.60 19.90
CA LYS A 2 2.06 -27.48 20.74
C LYS A 2 1.32 -26.20 20.30
N ARG A 3 0.46 -25.64 21.15
CA ARG A 3 -0.10 -24.29 20.94
C ARG A 3 1.06 -23.29 20.99
N ALA A 4 1.27 -22.52 19.93
CA ALA A 4 2.10 -21.32 20.01
C ALA A 4 1.48 -20.40 21.08
N LYS A 5 2.24 -20.10 22.14
CA LYS A 5 1.81 -19.34 23.31
C LYS A 5 2.37 -17.92 23.31
N THR A 6 2.85 -17.45 22.17
CA THR A 6 3.42 -16.10 22.04
C THR A 6 2.29 -15.10 21.87
N SER A 7 2.24 -14.11 22.75
CA SER A 7 1.24 -13.05 22.68
C SER A 7 1.55 -12.09 21.54
N LEU A 8 0.53 -11.44 20.98
CA LEU A 8 0.73 -10.39 19.96
C LEU A 8 1.69 -9.28 20.47
N ARG A 9 1.67 -9.00 21.77
CA ARG A 9 2.57 -8.00 22.38
C ARG A 9 4.04 -8.43 22.32
N GLU A 10 4.32 -9.71 22.56
CA GLU A 10 5.67 -10.28 22.46
C GLU A 10 6.16 -10.35 21.00
N LEU A 11 5.26 -10.49 20.02
CA LEU A 11 5.65 -10.43 18.60
C LEU A 11 5.98 -9.01 18.14
N LEU A 12 5.37 -8.00 18.78
CA LEU A 12 5.53 -6.59 18.40
C LEU A 12 6.59 -5.86 19.26
N SER A 13 7.19 -6.53 20.26
CA SER A 13 8.16 -5.91 21.19
C SER A 13 9.42 -5.42 20.50
N ASP A 14 9.81 -6.08 19.42
CA ASP A 14 11.09 -5.85 18.74
C ASP A 14 10.94 -4.91 17.54
N ILE A 15 9.72 -4.47 17.23
CA ILE A 15 9.49 -3.52 16.15
C ILE A 15 9.90 -2.14 16.62
N THR A 16 10.76 -1.49 15.84
CA THR A 16 11.19 -0.12 16.07
C THR A 16 10.06 0.88 15.82
N PRO A 17 10.08 2.08 16.45
CA PRO A 17 9.15 3.15 16.09
C PRO A 17 9.13 3.48 14.60
N GLU A 18 10.29 3.40 13.94
CA GLU A 18 10.50 3.67 12.53
C GLU A 18 9.78 2.65 11.65
N GLU A 19 9.96 1.34 11.89
CA GLU A 19 9.27 0.28 11.16
C GLU A 19 7.74 0.36 11.34
N ARG A 20 7.27 0.71 12.54
CA ARG A 20 5.83 0.97 12.77
C ARG A 20 5.33 2.15 11.95
N ALA A 21 6.10 3.24 11.88
CA ALA A 21 5.75 4.42 11.11
C ALA A 21 5.73 4.11 9.60
N GLU A 22 6.73 3.38 9.10
CA GLU A 22 6.80 2.92 7.72
C GLU A 22 5.60 2.05 7.34
N ALA A 23 5.31 1.01 8.14
CA ALA A 23 4.17 0.13 7.89
C ALA A 23 2.84 0.92 7.87
N ARG A 24 2.68 1.88 8.78
CA ARG A 24 1.50 2.75 8.82
C ARG A 24 1.38 3.60 7.56
N LEU A 25 2.48 4.21 7.10
CA LEU A 25 2.49 5.04 5.90
C LEU A 25 2.19 4.21 4.65
N SER A 26 2.87 3.07 4.49
CA SER A 26 2.64 2.15 3.37
C SER A 26 1.18 1.70 3.32
N PHE A 27 0.58 1.33 4.47
CA PHE A 27 -0.83 0.97 4.54
C PHE A 27 -1.78 2.12 4.18
N GLN A 28 -1.50 3.34 4.62
CA GLN A 28 -2.31 4.53 4.26
C GLN A 28 -2.26 4.81 2.77
N ILE A 29 -1.08 4.70 2.14
CA ILE A 29 -0.90 4.85 0.70
C ILE A 29 -1.69 3.79 -0.05
N SER A 30 -1.59 2.52 0.36
CA SER A 30 -2.34 1.41 -0.24
C SER A 30 -3.85 1.62 -0.17
N ASN A 31 -4.37 2.08 0.98
CA ASN A 31 -5.79 2.38 1.14
C ASN A 31 -6.24 3.54 0.26
N ARG A 32 -5.42 4.60 0.16
CA ARG A 32 -5.71 5.73 -0.72
C ARG A 32 -5.75 5.30 -2.18
N LEU A 33 -4.80 4.48 -2.61
CA LEU A 33 -4.77 3.91 -3.95
C LEU A 33 -6.02 3.06 -4.21
N TYR A 34 -6.36 2.17 -3.27
CA TYR A 34 -7.55 1.33 -3.38
C TYR A 34 -8.83 2.16 -3.52
N PHE A 35 -8.99 3.19 -2.68
CA PHE A 35 -10.13 4.10 -2.74
C PHE A 35 -10.27 4.77 -4.11
N LEU A 36 -9.18 5.31 -4.67
CA LEU A 36 -9.20 5.96 -5.98
C LEU A 36 -9.52 4.98 -7.12
N MET A 37 -9.08 3.73 -7.00
CA MET A 37 -9.48 2.67 -7.95
C MET A 37 -10.98 2.41 -7.86
N GLN A 38 -11.53 2.27 -6.66
CA GLN A 38 -12.96 2.02 -6.46
C GLN A 38 -13.82 3.20 -6.93
N GLU A 39 -13.39 4.44 -6.68
CA GLU A 39 -14.06 5.65 -7.16
C GLU A 39 -14.18 5.68 -8.69
N ARG A 40 -13.19 5.13 -9.40
CA ARG A 40 -13.21 4.98 -10.87
C ARG A 40 -13.82 3.65 -11.36
N GLY A 41 -14.31 2.80 -10.46
CA GLY A 41 -14.87 1.48 -10.81
C GLY A 41 -13.84 0.51 -11.40
N LEU A 42 -12.56 0.67 -11.11
CA LEU A 42 -11.48 -0.15 -11.69
C LEU A 42 -11.22 -1.41 -10.87
N SER A 43 -11.23 -2.57 -11.54
CA SER A 43 -10.62 -3.78 -10.98
C SER A 43 -9.09 -3.66 -10.95
N LYS A 44 -8.43 -4.50 -10.12
CA LYS A 44 -6.96 -4.56 -10.06
C LYS A 44 -6.32 -4.85 -11.43
N LYS A 45 -6.96 -5.72 -12.22
CA LYS A 45 -6.50 -6.09 -13.57
C LYS A 45 -6.58 -4.90 -14.52
N GLN A 46 -7.74 -4.26 -14.61
CA GLN A 46 -7.94 -3.10 -15.48
C GLN A 46 -7.02 -1.95 -15.09
N PHE A 47 -6.84 -1.71 -13.79
CA PHE A 47 -5.92 -0.69 -13.33
C PHE A 47 -4.47 -1.00 -13.74
N ALA A 48 -4.01 -2.24 -13.56
CA ALA A 48 -2.67 -2.66 -13.97
C ALA A 48 -2.45 -2.47 -15.48
N GLU A 49 -3.43 -2.87 -16.31
CA GLU A 49 -3.40 -2.69 -17.76
C GLU A 49 -3.32 -1.20 -18.14
N ALA A 50 -4.13 -0.35 -17.50
CA ALA A 50 -4.20 1.08 -17.79
C ALA A 50 -2.89 1.85 -17.52
N ILE A 51 -2.06 1.36 -16.59
CA ILE A 51 -0.76 1.96 -16.25
C ILE A 51 0.43 1.16 -16.81
N GLY A 52 0.18 0.13 -17.64
CA GLY A 52 1.23 -0.70 -18.24
C GLY A 52 2.03 -1.53 -17.21
N LYS A 53 1.41 -1.94 -16.11
CA LYS A 53 2.04 -2.73 -15.03
C LYS A 53 1.48 -4.14 -14.94
N LYS A 54 2.20 -5.02 -14.25
CA LYS A 54 1.74 -6.39 -14.01
C LYS A 54 0.65 -6.40 -12.93
N PRO A 55 -0.40 -7.23 -13.04
CA PRO A 55 -1.43 -7.36 -11.99
C PRO A 55 -0.86 -7.75 -10.61
N SER A 56 0.25 -8.50 -10.57
CA SER A 56 0.94 -8.87 -9.34
C SER A 56 1.60 -7.67 -8.65
N GLU A 57 2.06 -6.67 -9.42
CA GLU A 57 2.66 -5.44 -8.88
C GLU A 57 1.58 -4.59 -8.20
N VAL A 58 0.44 -4.40 -8.87
CA VAL A 58 -0.74 -3.72 -8.27
C VAL A 58 -1.25 -4.47 -7.04
N THR A 59 -1.27 -5.81 -7.09
CA THR A 59 -1.69 -6.61 -5.92
C THR A 59 -0.75 -6.39 -4.74
N ARG A 60 0.57 -6.31 -4.98
CA ARG A 60 1.55 -5.99 -3.95
C ARG A 60 1.39 -4.56 -3.42
N TRP A 61 1.12 -3.59 -4.27
CA TRP A 61 0.85 -2.21 -3.82
C TRP A 61 -0.36 -2.14 -2.90
N LEU A 62 -1.36 -2.98 -3.13
CA LEU A 62 -2.59 -3.02 -2.34
C LEU A 62 -2.48 -3.89 -1.08
N SER A 63 -1.37 -4.60 -0.85
CA SER A 63 -1.20 -5.40 0.36
C SER A 63 -0.85 -4.57 1.60
N GLY A 64 -0.39 -3.33 1.42
CA GLY A 64 0.04 -2.46 2.53
C GLY A 64 1.51 -2.60 2.92
N GLU A 65 2.23 -3.55 2.32
CA GLU A 65 3.62 -3.89 2.68
C GLU A 65 4.65 -3.38 1.65
N HIS A 66 4.22 -2.50 0.73
CA HIS A 66 5.07 -2.03 -0.35
C HIS A 66 5.68 -0.66 -0.04
N ASN A 67 6.99 -0.56 -0.26
CA ASN A 67 7.71 0.71 -0.20
C ASN A 67 7.58 1.46 -1.52
N PHE A 68 6.78 2.51 -1.51
CA PHE A 68 6.53 3.33 -2.69
C PHE A 68 7.67 4.33 -2.93
N THR A 69 8.22 4.34 -4.14
CA THR A 69 9.12 5.41 -4.56
C THR A 69 8.34 6.68 -4.90
N ILE A 70 9.00 7.84 -4.80
CA ILE A 70 8.42 9.13 -5.21
C ILE A 70 7.96 9.10 -6.68
N SER A 71 8.74 8.46 -7.56
CA SER A 71 8.38 8.29 -8.97
C SER A 71 7.07 7.51 -9.14
N THR A 72 6.91 6.41 -8.39
CA THR A 72 5.64 5.64 -8.37
C THR A 72 4.48 6.50 -7.89
N LEU A 73 4.66 7.25 -6.80
CA LEU A 73 3.61 8.12 -6.25
C LEU A 73 3.22 9.24 -7.23
N ALA A 74 4.18 9.82 -7.94
CA ALA A 74 3.95 10.84 -8.95
C ALA A 74 3.17 10.26 -10.15
N MET A 75 3.59 9.12 -10.68
CA MET A 75 2.88 8.40 -11.76
C MET A 75 1.43 8.11 -11.36
N LEU A 76 1.21 7.57 -10.16
CA LEU A 76 -0.13 7.28 -9.65
C LEU A 76 -0.96 8.55 -9.52
N SER A 77 -0.40 9.62 -8.96
CA SER A 77 -1.11 10.89 -8.79
C SER A 77 -1.51 11.50 -10.13
N SER A 78 -0.62 11.46 -11.13
CA SER A 78 -0.90 11.89 -12.49
C SER A 78 -1.99 11.06 -13.16
N TYR A 79 -1.95 9.73 -13.02
CA TYR A 79 -3.00 8.86 -13.57
C TYR A 79 -4.37 9.15 -12.95
N PHE A 80 -4.44 9.32 -11.62
CA PHE A 80 -5.70 9.60 -10.92
C PHE A 80 -6.15 11.06 -11.02
N GLY A 81 -5.28 11.98 -11.44
CA GLY A 81 -5.54 13.42 -11.40
C GLY A 81 -5.77 13.95 -9.98
N LYS A 82 -5.33 13.18 -8.97
CA LYS A 82 -5.54 13.45 -7.55
C LYS A 82 -4.28 13.03 -6.80
N PRO A 83 -3.86 13.75 -5.76
CA PRO A 83 -2.69 13.37 -4.97
C PRO A 83 -2.92 12.04 -4.25
N ILE A 84 -1.91 11.17 -4.32
CA ILE A 84 -1.82 9.96 -3.48
C ILE A 84 -1.36 10.32 -2.07
N ILE A 85 -0.41 11.25 -1.94
CA ILE A 85 0.06 11.79 -0.66
C ILE A 85 -0.02 13.32 -0.74
N VAL A 86 -0.35 13.95 0.38
CA VAL A 86 -0.30 15.40 0.56
C VAL A 86 0.73 15.70 1.63
N VAL A 87 1.67 16.60 1.32
CA VAL A 87 2.65 17.14 2.28
C VAL A 87 2.17 18.53 2.66
N GLY A 88 1.99 18.76 3.95
CA GLY A 88 1.57 20.04 4.53
C GLY A 88 2.72 20.73 5.25
#